data_AF-A0A2D6R7K1-F1
#
_entry.id   AF-A0A2D6R7K1-F1
#
_cell.length_a   1.000
_cell.length_b   1.000
_cell.length_c   1.000
_cell.angle_alpha   90.00
_cell.angle_beta   90.00
_cell.angle_gamma   90.00
#
_symmetry.space_group_name_H-M   'P 1'
#
loop_
_entity.id
_entity.type
_entity.pdbx_description
1 polymer ?
#
loop_
_entity_poly.entity_id
_entity_poly.type
_entity_poly.pdbx_seq_one_letter_code
_entity_poly.pdbx_strand_id
1 'polypeptide(L)'
;MVLGWFFRDEFGEFYNRVERLQKFLVIVDEELLLNHFKEVRAHFRCMRRILPRLTQLYKDEQEKIRTLPASEYKKKLTKFAADLELKLNEFTSWINNAVAAVEKILKNRVLTNIEEDKIRLKKIINHITSVLIKAQRDAFALVKLEKRAVKSTAKNQRKPVSRIPVVGKLYNGWRLRDIQSVIIDLGGVVEPNDGAHPYKIRFPHHRSIPLATSTPPFMLVREVSAATSVDNKVLIASFSQGELLAA
;
A
#
# COMPACT_ATOMS: atom_id res chain seq x y z
N MET A 1 -1.52 -8.91 -0.89
CA MET A 1 -1.40 -7.62 -1.60
C MET A 1 -0.38 -7.80 -2.72
N VAL A 2 -0.75 -7.54 -3.97
CA VAL A 2 0.07 -7.83 -5.18
C VAL A 2 1.13 -6.74 -5.47
N LEU A 3 1.47 -5.96 -4.45
CA LEU A 3 2.53 -4.95 -4.46
C LEU A 3 3.50 -5.15 -3.28
N GLY A 4 3.45 -6.30 -2.61
CA GLY A 4 4.27 -6.59 -1.44
C GLY A 4 5.78 -6.50 -1.73
N TRP A 5 6.19 -6.72 -2.98
CA TRP A 5 7.59 -6.64 -3.40
C TRP A 5 8.17 -5.21 -3.44
N PHE A 6 7.33 -4.17 -3.62
CA PHE A 6 7.75 -2.77 -3.48
C PHE A 6 8.21 -2.44 -2.04
N PHE A 7 7.82 -3.27 -1.08
CA PHE A 7 8.14 -3.14 0.33
C PHE A 7 9.15 -4.20 0.80
N ARG A 8 9.76 -4.95 -0.13
CA ARG A 8 10.83 -5.92 0.19
C ARG A 8 12.21 -5.26 0.16
N ASP A 9 13.13 -5.88 0.88
CA ASP A 9 14.48 -5.36 1.15
C ASP A 9 15.25 -5.02 -0.14
N GLU A 10 15.08 -5.79 -1.22
CA GLU A 10 15.78 -5.55 -2.49
C GLU A 10 15.34 -4.27 -3.20
N PHE A 11 14.05 -3.94 -3.18
CA PHE A 11 13.57 -2.67 -3.74
C PHE A 11 14.00 -1.51 -2.85
N GLY A 12 13.93 -1.67 -1.53
CA GLY A 12 14.44 -0.70 -0.56
C GLY A 12 15.93 -0.42 -0.75
N GLU A 13 16.74 -1.46 -0.96
CA GLU A 13 18.16 -1.29 -1.24
C GLU A 13 18.39 -0.58 -2.59
N PHE A 14 17.68 -0.96 -3.65
CA PHE A 14 17.78 -0.29 -4.95
C PHE A 14 17.41 1.20 -4.86
N TYR A 15 16.30 1.52 -4.17
CA TYR A 15 15.85 2.88 -3.94
C TYR A 15 16.88 3.71 -3.16
N ASN A 16 17.40 3.16 -2.06
CA ASN A 16 18.45 3.80 -1.27
C ASN A 16 19.70 4.11 -2.10
N ARG A 17 20.08 3.25 -3.06
CA ARG A 17 21.20 3.55 -3.98
C ARG A 17 20.89 4.71 -4.90
N VAL A 18 19.65 4.83 -5.39
CA VAL A 18 19.24 5.95 -6.24
C VAL A 18 19.21 7.26 -5.46
N GLU A 19 18.70 7.28 -4.24
CA GLU A 19 18.77 8.48 -3.37
C GLU A 19 20.21 8.93 -3.14
N ARG A 20 21.13 7.98 -2.91
CA ARG A 20 22.56 8.29 -2.78
C ARG A 20 23.12 8.87 -4.07
N LEU A 21 22.77 8.33 -5.23
CA LEU A 21 23.15 8.87 -6.54
C LEU A 21 22.62 10.29 -6.77
N GLN A 22 21.39 10.59 -6.33
CA GLN A 22 20.84 11.95 -6.42
C GLN A 22 21.62 12.96 -5.60
N LYS A 23 22.16 12.58 -4.43
CA LYS A 23 23.01 13.47 -3.63
C LYS A 23 24.26 13.90 -4.38
N PHE A 24 24.81 13.04 -5.25
CA PHE A 24 25.92 13.43 -6.11
C PHE A 24 25.51 14.45 -7.17
N LEU A 25 24.24 14.50 -7.62
CA LEU A 25 23.78 15.52 -8.56
C LEU A 25 23.90 16.94 -8.02
N VAL A 26 23.76 17.11 -6.70
CA VAL A 26 23.94 18.40 -6.01
C VAL A 26 25.42 18.81 -5.98
N ILE A 27 26.33 17.83 -5.98
CA ILE A 27 27.78 18.03 -5.83
C ILE A 27 28.48 18.05 -7.21
N VAL A 28 27.80 17.68 -8.30
CA VAL A 28 28.43 17.63 -9.64
C VAL A 28 28.92 19.01 -10.10
N ASP A 29 28.34 20.09 -9.58
CA ASP A 29 28.68 21.46 -9.96
C ASP A 29 29.86 22.06 -9.16
N GLU A 30 30.27 21.45 -8.04
CA GLU A 30 31.31 22.00 -7.13
C GLU A 30 32.67 21.26 -7.22
N GLU A 31 33.04 20.75 -8.40
CA GLU A 31 34.19 19.84 -8.62
C GLU A 31 34.05 18.48 -7.92
N LEU A 32 33.50 17.49 -8.64
CA LEU A 32 33.59 16.10 -8.21
C LEU A 32 35.05 15.64 -8.14
N LEU A 33 35.57 15.51 -6.93
CA LEU A 33 36.82 14.82 -6.65
C LEU A 33 36.78 13.35 -7.12
N LEU A 34 37.95 12.78 -7.40
CA LEU A 34 38.13 11.37 -7.79
C LEU A 34 37.44 10.38 -6.84
N ASN A 35 37.35 10.70 -5.54
CA ASN A 35 36.68 9.85 -4.55
C ASN A 35 35.16 9.79 -4.77
N HIS A 36 34.52 10.89 -5.18
CA HIS A 36 33.10 10.90 -5.49
C HIS A 36 32.78 9.98 -6.67
N PHE A 37 33.62 9.96 -7.71
CA PHE A 37 33.46 9.02 -8.82
C PHE A 37 33.62 7.55 -8.40
N LYS A 38 34.51 7.24 -7.46
CA LYS A 38 34.64 5.88 -6.90
C LYS A 38 33.35 5.44 -6.18
N GLU A 39 32.72 6.35 -5.43
CA GLU A 39 31.46 6.09 -4.73
C GLU A 39 30.28 5.92 -5.70
N VAL A 40 30.15 6.80 -6.70
CA VAL A 40 29.15 6.68 -7.78
C VAL A 40 29.28 5.33 -8.48
N ARG A 41 30.51 4.89 -8.81
CA ARG A 41 30.76 3.56 -9.38
C ARG A 41 30.29 2.44 -8.46
N ALA A 42 30.56 2.54 -7.16
CA ALA A 42 30.18 1.52 -6.18
C ALA A 42 28.65 1.40 -6.11
N HIS A 43 27.92 2.52 -6.12
CA HIS A 43 26.46 2.54 -6.15
C HIS A 43 25.89 1.89 -7.42
N PHE A 44 26.37 2.27 -8.61
CA PHE A 44 25.90 1.65 -9.85
C PHE A 44 26.23 0.15 -9.92
N ARG A 45 27.40 -0.29 -9.46
CA ARG A 45 27.75 -1.72 -9.38
C ARG A 45 26.85 -2.49 -8.42
N CYS A 46 26.49 -1.87 -7.29
CA CYS A 46 25.54 -2.45 -6.35
C CYS A 46 24.15 -2.59 -6.98
N MET A 47 23.63 -1.53 -7.61
CA MET A 47 22.37 -1.58 -8.37
C MET A 47 22.39 -2.68 -9.44
N ARG A 48 23.49 -2.82 -10.18
CA ARG A 48 23.67 -3.89 -11.18
C ARG A 48 23.54 -5.29 -10.58
N ARG A 49 24.02 -5.50 -9.34
CA ARG A 49 23.92 -6.78 -8.63
C ARG A 49 22.51 -7.05 -8.10
N ILE A 50 21.80 -6.00 -7.69
CA ILE A 50 20.43 -6.09 -7.15
C ILE A 50 19.41 -6.33 -8.28
N LEU A 51 19.61 -5.70 -9.44
CA LEU A 51 18.63 -5.66 -10.52
C LEU A 51 18.09 -7.05 -10.94
N PRO A 52 18.91 -8.12 -11.11
CA PRO A 52 18.38 -9.44 -11.45
C PRO A 52 17.44 -10.02 -10.39
N ARG A 53 17.74 -9.80 -9.10
CA ARG A 53 16.88 -10.25 -7.99
C ARG A 53 15.57 -9.48 -7.99
N LEU A 54 15.64 -8.17 -8.23
CA LEU A 54 14.46 -7.32 -8.36
C LEU A 54 13.57 -7.75 -9.53
N THR A 55 14.17 -8.06 -10.69
CA THR A 55 13.47 -8.60 -11.85
C THR A 55 12.79 -9.93 -11.53
N GLN A 56 13.44 -10.81 -10.77
CA GLN A 56 12.83 -12.09 -10.38
C GLN A 56 11.64 -11.90 -9.43
N LEU A 57 11.81 -11.09 -8.38
CA LEU A 57 10.71 -10.75 -7.45
C LEU A 57 9.50 -10.17 -8.20
N TYR A 58 9.78 -9.32 -9.18
CA TYR A 58 8.76 -8.74 -10.03
C TYR A 58 8.02 -9.79 -10.88
N LYS A 59 8.74 -10.75 -11.48
CA LYS A 59 8.14 -11.89 -12.22
C LYS A 59 7.24 -12.75 -11.34
N ASP A 60 7.68 -13.07 -10.13
CA ASP A 60 6.89 -13.86 -9.18
C ASP A 60 5.56 -13.16 -8.83
N GLU A 61 5.56 -11.83 -8.79
CA GLU A 61 4.37 -11.02 -8.54
C GLU A 61 3.48 -10.90 -9.78
N GLN A 62 4.05 -10.87 -11.00
CA GLN A 62 3.27 -10.97 -12.23
C GLN A 62 2.43 -12.25 -12.30
N GLU A 63 2.97 -13.39 -11.86
CA GLU A 63 2.20 -14.63 -11.80
C GLU A 63 1.00 -14.51 -10.85
N LYS A 64 1.15 -13.81 -9.72
CA LYS A 64 0.03 -13.53 -8.80
C LYS A 64 -1.02 -12.60 -9.41
N ILE A 65 -0.62 -11.66 -10.27
CA ILE A 65 -1.59 -10.80 -10.99
C ILE A 65 -2.48 -11.66 -11.89
N ARG A 66 -1.92 -12.69 -12.54
CA ARG A 66 -2.67 -13.54 -13.48
C ARG A 66 -3.81 -14.29 -12.79
N THR A 67 -3.59 -14.74 -11.56
CA THR A 67 -4.59 -15.48 -10.76
C THR A 67 -5.71 -14.59 -10.20
N LEU A 68 -5.61 -13.26 -10.29
CA LEU A 68 -6.67 -12.37 -9.82
C LEU A 68 -7.94 -12.49 -10.70
N PRO A 69 -9.14 -12.31 -10.13
CA PRO A 69 -10.37 -12.19 -10.91
C PRO A 69 -10.37 -10.93 -11.78
N ALA A 70 -11.08 -10.97 -12.91
CA ALA A 70 -11.21 -9.84 -13.82
C ALA A 70 -11.83 -8.63 -13.10
N SER A 71 -11.15 -7.50 -13.12
CA SER A 71 -11.55 -6.26 -12.45
C SER A 71 -10.82 -5.07 -13.05
N GLU A 72 -11.32 -3.86 -12.79
CA GLU A 72 -10.60 -2.62 -13.14
C GLU A 72 -9.24 -2.56 -12.44
N TYR A 73 -9.16 -3.08 -11.21
CA TYR A 73 -7.91 -3.24 -10.47
C TYR A 73 -6.93 -4.14 -11.22
N LYS A 74 -7.35 -5.36 -11.61
CA LYS A 74 -6.50 -6.28 -12.39
C LYS A 74 -6.01 -5.61 -13.68
N LYS A 75 -6.91 -4.95 -14.43
CA LYS A 75 -6.54 -4.27 -15.69
C LYS A 75 -5.47 -3.20 -15.48
N LYS A 76 -5.65 -2.33 -14.47
CA LYS A 76 -4.67 -1.26 -14.16
C LYS A 76 -3.35 -1.84 -13.63
N LEU A 77 -3.42 -2.89 -12.82
CA LEU A 77 -2.26 -3.59 -12.26
C LEU A 77 -1.45 -4.30 -13.36
N THR A 78 -2.11 -4.97 -14.31
CA THR A 78 -1.45 -5.60 -15.47
C THR A 78 -0.75 -4.56 -16.35
N LYS A 79 -1.38 -3.40 -16.59
CA LYS A 79 -0.75 -2.32 -17.36
C LYS A 79 0.49 -1.77 -16.64
N PHE A 80 0.35 -1.46 -15.35
CA PHE A 80 1.45 -0.98 -14.52
C PHE A 80 2.63 -1.96 -14.51
N ALA A 81 2.32 -3.25 -14.39
CA ALA A 81 3.31 -4.31 -14.50
C ALA A 81 4.03 -4.23 -15.86
N ALA A 82 3.33 -4.34 -16.98
CA ALA A 82 3.95 -4.30 -18.31
C ALA A 82 4.85 -3.05 -18.53
N ASP A 83 4.38 -1.87 -18.10
CA ASP A 83 5.17 -0.63 -18.18
C ASP A 83 6.45 -0.71 -17.34
N LEU A 84 6.39 -1.29 -16.15
CA LEU A 84 7.54 -1.43 -15.25
C LEU A 84 8.55 -2.48 -15.75
N GLU A 85 8.08 -3.57 -16.36
CA GLU A 85 8.95 -4.60 -16.95
C GLU A 85 9.85 -4.02 -18.04
N LEU A 86 9.27 -3.22 -18.94
CA LEU A 86 10.03 -2.49 -19.96
C LEU A 86 11.11 -1.60 -19.31
N LYS A 87 10.77 -0.91 -18.21
CA LYS A 87 11.70 -0.04 -17.49
C LYS A 87 12.80 -0.79 -16.74
N LEU A 88 12.51 -1.93 -16.13
CA LEU A 88 13.53 -2.77 -15.50
C LEU A 88 14.53 -3.30 -16.54
N ASN A 89 14.07 -3.67 -17.73
CA ASN A 89 14.94 -4.08 -18.83
C ASN A 89 15.82 -2.91 -19.31
N GLU A 90 15.26 -1.70 -19.46
CA GLU A 90 16.01 -0.49 -19.80
C GLU A 90 17.07 -0.16 -18.74
N PHE A 91 16.78 -0.32 -17.45
CA PHE A 91 17.71 -0.03 -16.35
C PHE A 91 19.03 -0.79 -16.46
N THR A 92 19.02 -2.02 -16.97
CA THR A 92 20.25 -2.80 -17.19
C THR A 92 21.21 -2.05 -18.10
N SER A 93 20.71 -1.53 -19.22
CA SER A 93 21.51 -0.75 -20.18
C SER A 93 22.00 0.55 -19.57
N TRP A 94 21.10 1.30 -18.91
CA TRP A 94 21.44 2.57 -18.25
C TRP A 94 22.53 2.40 -17.18
N ILE A 95 22.41 1.39 -16.32
CA ILE A 95 23.39 1.11 -15.26
C ILE A 95 24.73 0.69 -15.87
N ASN A 96 24.74 -0.17 -16.89
CA ASN A 96 25.99 -0.57 -17.55
C ASN A 96 26.69 0.62 -18.22
N ASN A 97 25.93 1.48 -18.90
CA ASN A 97 26.44 2.72 -19.50
C ASN A 97 27.02 3.68 -18.44
N ALA A 98 26.38 3.78 -17.27
CA ALA A 98 26.89 4.59 -16.18
C ALA A 98 28.20 4.04 -15.60
N VAL A 99 28.29 2.73 -15.38
CA VAL A 99 29.53 2.10 -14.92
C VAL A 99 30.67 2.35 -15.91
N ALA A 100 30.41 2.20 -17.21
CA ALA A 100 31.40 2.47 -18.25
C ALA A 100 31.84 3.94 -18.28
N ALA A 101 30.89 4.88 -18.17
CA ALA A 101 31.20 6.31 -18.13
C ALA A 101 32.07 6.67 -16.91
N VAL A 102 31.76 6.15 -15.72
CA VAL A 102 32.59 6.38 -14.53
C VAL A 102 33.97 5.75 -14.66
N GLU A 103 34.07 4.55 -15.24
CA GLU A 103 35.37 3.90 -15.47
C GLU A 103 36.24 4.67 -16.47
N LYS A 104 35.63 5.30 -17.48
CA LYS A 104 36.33 6.20 -18.41
C LYS A 104 36.83 7.45 -17.70
N ILE A 105 35.99 8.10 -16.89
CA ILE A 105 36.38 9.27 -16.09
C ILE A 105 37.56 8.94 -15.17
N LEU A 106 37.50 7.81 -14.45
CA LEU A 106 38.57 7.40 -13.53
C LEU A 106 39.91 7.10 -14.22
N LYS A 107 39.91 6.82 -15.53
CA LYS A 107 41.11 6.57 -16.33
C LYS A 107 41.64 7.82 -17.05
N ASN A 108 40.81 8.84 -17.23
CA ASN A 108 41.14 10.01 -18.04
C ASN A 108 41.97 11.02 -17.25
N ARG A 109 43.06 11.51 -17.85
CA ARG A 109 43.94 12.54 -17.27
C ARG A 109 43.58 13.96 -17.74
N VAL A 110 42.65 14.10 -18.69
CA VAL A 110 42.32 15.37 -19.37
C VAL A 110 40.90 15.81 -19.00
N LEU A 111 40.77 17.04 -18.51
CA LEU A 111 39.54 17.58 -17.91
C LEU A 111 38.36 17.74 -18.89
N THR A 112 38.61 18.07 -20.17
CA THR A 112 37.55 18.33 -21.15
C THR A 112 36.69 17.10 -21.47
N ASN A 113 37.28 15.90 -21.48
CA ASN A 113 36.54 14.66 -21.68
C ASN A 113 35.67 14.25 -20.49
N ILE A 114 35.91 14.84 -19.31
CA ILE A 114 35.18 14.51 -18.08
C ILE A 114 33.80 15.20 -18.08
N GLU A 115 33.66 16.37 -18.71
CA GLU A 115 32.43 17.16 -18.65
C GLU A 115 31.27 16.52 -19.43
N GLU A 116 31.53 16.00 -20.63
CA GLU A 116 30.53 15.23 -21.38
C GLU A 116 30.07 13.97 -20.63
N ASP A 117 31.02 13.25 -20.01
CA ASP A 117 30.71 12.04 -19.25
C ASP A 117 29.95 12.38 -17.95
N LYS A 118 30.20 13.54 -17.31
CA LYS A 118 29.40 14.06 -16.19
C LYS A 118 27.97 14.40 -16.62
N ILE A 119 27.79 15.11 -17.74
CA ILE A 119 26.45 15.43 -18.28
C ILE A 119 25.70 14.14 -18.59
N ARG A 120 26.38 13.15 -19.18
CA ARG A 120 25.81 11.83 -19.42
C ARG A 120 25.37 11.19 -18.10
N LEU A 121 26.22 11.12 -17.08
CA LEU A 121 25.87 10.57 -15.76
C LEU A 121 24.67 11.27 -15.13
N LYS A 122 24.61 12.62 -15.16
CA LYS A 122 23.45 13.39 -14.71
C LYS A 122 22.16 12.92 -15.38
N LYS A 123 22.18 12.76 -16.70
CA LYS A 123 21.02 12.27 -17.48
C LYS A 123 20.61 10.86 -17.06
N ILE A 124 21.57 9.96 -16.82
CA ILE A 124 21.27 8.58 -16.37
C ILE A 124 20.59 8.60 -14.99
N ILE A 125 21.18 9.29 -14.02
CA ILE A 125 20.66 9.34 -12.64
C ILE A 125 19.26 9.94 -12.63
N ASN A 126 19.04 11.06 -13.34
CA ASN A 126 17.74 11.70 -13.45
C ASN A 126 16.69 10.79 -14.10
N HIS A 127 17.07 10.05 -15.14
CA HIS A 127 16.15 9.13 -15.80
C HIS A 127 15.71 8.00 -14.86
N ILE A 128 16.64 7.32 -14.19
CA ILE A 128 16.34 6.24 -13.25
C ILE A 128 15.46 6.76 -12.10
N THR A 129 15.80 7.93 -11.57
CA THR A 129 15.04 8.60 -10.51
C THR A 129 13.60 8.87 -10.91
N SER A 130 13.40 9.50 -12.07
CA SER A 130 12.06 9.85 -12.58
C SER A 130 11.17 8.62 -12.74
N VAL A 131 11.73 7.53 -13.28
CA VAL A 131 11.02 6.26 -13.43
C VAL A 131 10.61 5.70 -12.06
N LEU A 132 11.51 5.72 -11.06
CA LEU A 132 11.20 5.21 -9.72
C LEU A 132 10.13 6.03 -9.01
N ILE A 133 10.21 7.36 -9.06
CA ILE A 133 9.19 8.25 -8.47
C ILE A 133 7.82 7.98 -9.10
N LYS A 134 7.77 7.85 -10.43
CA LYS A 134 6.54 7.51 -11.15
C LYS A 134 6.01 6.14 -10.72
N ALA A 135 6.87 5.12 -10.69
CA ALA A 135 6.47 3.77 -10.29
C ALA A 135 5.91 3.72 -8.86
N GLN A 136 6.53 4.46 -7.94
CA GLN A 136 6.06 4.60 -6.55
C GLN A 136 4.68 5.27 -6.49
N ARG A 137 4.49 6.38 -7.20
CA ARG A 137 3.19 7.09 -7.27
C ARG A 137 2.08 6.18 -7.82
N ASP A 138 2.37 5.47 -8.90
CA ASP A 138 1.40 4.58 -9.55
C ASP A 138 1.06 3.37 -8.65
N ALA A 139 2.07 2.79 -7.97
CA ALA A 139 1.85 1.75 -6.96
C ALA A 139 0.95 2.23 -5.81
N PHE A 140 1.17 3.44 -5.28
CA PHE A 140 0.29 4.01 -4.25
C PHE A 140 -1.15 4.19 -4.73
N ALA A 141 -1.35 4.62 -5.98
CA ALA A 141 -2.68 4.75 -6.56
C ALA A 141 -3.39 3.40 -6.66
N LEU A 142 -2.65 2.34 -7.04
CA LEU A 142 -3.17 0.98 -7.10
C LEU A 142 -3.54 0.43 -5.72
N VAL A 143 -2.72 0.65 -4.69
CA VAL A 143 -3.05 0.26 -3.30
C VAL A 143 -4.34 0.94 -2.83
N LYS A 144 -4.53 2.23 -3.13
CA LYS A 144 -5.78 2.94 -2.80
C LYS A 144 -6.99 2.32 -3.52
N LEU A 145 -6.81 1.92 -4.78
CA LEU A 145 -7.87 1.29 -5.58
C LEU A 145 -8.20 -0.12 -5.07
N GLU A 146 -7.21 -0.91 -4.68
CA GLU A 146 -7.38 -2.22 -4.03
C GLU A 146 -8.18 -2.08 -2.74
N LYS A 147 -7.79 -1.16 -1.85
CA LYS A 147 -8.50 -0.90 -0.59
C LYS A 147 -9.96 -0.49 -0.82
N ARG A 148 -10.23 0.32 -1.85
CA ARG A 148 -11.61 0.70 -2.23
C ARG A 148 -12.41 -0.49 -2.76
N ALA A 149 -11.79 -1.33 -3.59
CA ALA A 149 -12.42 -2.52 -4.15
C ALA A 149 -12.70 -3.59 -3.07
N VAL A 150 -11.80 -3.77 -2.10
CA VAL A 150 -12.01 -4.66 -0.94
C VAL A 150 -13.14 -4.14 -0.06
N LYS A 151 -13.19 -2.82 0.20
CA LYS A 151 -14.31 -2.21 0.94
C LYS A 151 -15.65 -2.38 0.21
N SER A 152 -15.69 -2.24 -1.12
CA SER A 152 -16.93 -2.42 -1.88
C SER A 152 -17.36 -3.88 -1.98
N THR A 153 -16.42 -4.82 -2.13
CA THR A 153 -16.72 -6.26 -2.09
C THR A 153 -17.13 -6.73 -0.71
N ALA A 154 -16.53 -6.25 0.37
CA ALA A 154 -17.01 -6.49 1.73
C ALA A 154 -18.43 -5.95 1.95
N LYS A 155 -18.76 -4.80 1.35
CA LYS A 155 -20.11 -4.23 1.36
C LYS A 155 -21.11 -5.00 0.50
N ASN A 156 -20.67 -5.62 -0.60
CA ASN A 156 -21.50 -6.37 -1.55
C ASN A 156 -21.61 -7.87 -1.24
N GLN A 157 -20.65 -8.48 -0.53
CA GLN A 157 -20.69 -9.87 -0.06
C GLN A 157 -21.51 -10.03 1.23
N ARG A 158 -21.81 -8.92 1.91
CA ARG A 158 -22.96 -8.90 2.79
C ARG A 158 -24.18 -9.08 1.89
N LYS A 159 -24.81 -10.27 1.95
CA LYS A 159 -26.23 -10.38 1.60
C LYS A 159 -26.92 -9.16 2.17
N PRO A 160 -27.88 -8.51 1.48
CA PRO A 160 -28.71 -7.53 2.14
C PRO A 160 -29.34 -8.27 3.31
N VAL A 161 -28.78 -8.09 4.51
CA VAL A 161 -29.48 -8.37 5.74
C VAL A 161 -30.60 -7.38 5.64
N SER A 162 -31.78 -7.87 5.27
CA SER A 162 -33.02 -7.10 5.27
C SER A 162 -32.95 -6.22 6.50
N ARG A 163 -32.79 -4.90 6.31
CA ARG A 163 -32.76 -3.96 7.44
C ARG A 163 -34.07 -4.19 8.15
N ILE A 164 -34.02 -4.93 9.25
CA ILE A 164 -35.19 -5.10 10.11
C ILE A 164 -35.61 -3.66 10.46
N PRO A 165 -36.89 -3.29 10.31
CA PRO A 165 -37.35 -1.98 10.70
C PRO A 165 -37.25 -1.88 12.23
N VAL A 166 -36.06 -1.52 12.73
CA VAL A 166 -35.82 -1.37 14.16
C VAL A 166 -36.16 0.08 14.54
N VAL A 167 -37.35 0.28 15.09
CA VAL A 167 -37.83 1.57 15.57
C VAL A 167 -37.66 1.62 17.09
N GLY A 168 -36.76 2.48 17.58
CA GLY A 168 -36.54 2.67 19.03
C GLY A 168 -35.18 3.29 19.36
N LYS A 169 -35.10 3.93 20.54
CA LYS A 169 -33.84 4.39 21.15
C LYS A 169 -33.45 3.44 22.27
N LEU A 170 -32.15 3.17 22.43
CA LEU A 170 -31.62 2.59 23.66
C LEU A 170 -31.66 3.61 24.80
N TYR A 171 -31.50 3.15 26.04
CA TYR A 171 -31.55 3.94 27.27
C TYR A 171 -30.70 5.24 27.23
N ASN A 172 -29.60 5.29 26.46
CA ASN A 172 -28.74 6.48 26.33
C ASN A 172 -28.97 7.32 25.06
N GLY A 173 -30.11 7.16 24.38
CA GLY A 173 -30.46 7.95 23.21
C GLY A 173 -29.88 7.48 21.87
N TRP A 174 -28.99 6.48 21.87
CA TRP A 174 -28.53 5.82 20.64
C TRP A 174 -29.70 5.17 19.91
N ARG A 175 -29.79 5.39 18.60
CA ARG A 175 -30.82 4.77 17.78
C ARG A 175 -30.38 3.35 17.44
N LEU A 176 -31.29 2.39 17.57
CA LEU A 176 -31.00 1.00 17.22
C LEU A 176 -30.57 0.84 15.75
N ARG A 177 -31.06 1.71 14.86
CA ARG A 177 -30.63 1.79 13.46
C ARG A 177 -29.16 2.17 13.28
N ASP A 178 -28.66 3.07 14.10
CA ASP A 178 -27.28 3.57 14.05
C ASP A 178 -26.34 2.46 14.53
N ILE A 179 -26.72 1.79 15.62
CA ILE A 179 -26.04 0.59 16.12
C ILE A 179 -26.05 -0.52 15.07
N GLN A 180 -27.19 -0.82 14.47
CA GLN A 180 -27.30 -1.85 13.43
C GLN A 180 -26.38 -1.56 12.25
N SER A 181 -26.23 -0.29 11.85
CA SER A 181 -25.35 0.10 10.75
C SER A 181 -23.89 -0.17 11.09
N VAL A 182 -23.44 0.20 12.30
CA VAL A 182 -22.08 -0.06 12.79
C VAL A 182 -21.82 -1.56 12.99
N ILE A 183 -22.77 -2.32 13.56
CA ILE A 183 -22.66 -3.77 13.75
C ILE A 183 -22.53 -4.47 12.40
N ILE A 184 -23.35 -4.06 11.42
CA ILE A 184 -23.23 -4.52 10.04
C ILE A 184 -21.81 -4.22 9.56
N ASP A 185 -21.32 -2.99 9.69
CA ASP A 185 -19.96 -2.56 9.29
C ASP A 185 -18.82 -3.33 9.93
N LEU A 186 -19.02 -3.85 11.13
CA LEU A 186 -18.09 -4.74 11.83
C LEU A 186 -18.19 -6.21 11.40
N GLY A 187 -19.07 -6.54 10.45
CA GLY A 187 -19.28 -7.92 9.97
C GLY A 187 -20.24 -8.75 10.83
N GLY A 188 -21.00 -8.10 11.71
CA GLY A 188 -22.05 -8.71 12.51
C GLY A 188 -23.43 -8.62 11.86
N VAL A 189 -24.39 -9.29 12.48
CA VAL A 189 -25.81 -9.28 12.08
C VAL A 189 -26.67 -8.98 13.30
N VAL A 190 -27.69 -8.13 13.16
CA VAL A 190 -28.74 -7.93 14.16
C VAL A 190 -29.96 -8.74 13.73
N GLU A 191 -30.41 -9.67 14.56
CA GLU A 191 -31.55 -10.55 14.30
C GLU A 191 -32.62 -10.37 15.38
N PRO A 192 -33.91 -10.64 15.09
CA PRO A 192 -34.94 -10.74 16.12
C PRO A 192 -34.57 -11.86 17.10
N ASN A 193 -35.00 -11.72 18.33
CA ASN A 193 -34.79 -12.73 19.35
C ASN A 193 -36.07 -12.94 20.17
N ASP A 194 -36.37 -14.19 20.48
CA ASP A 194 -37.51 -14.56 21.29
C ASP A 194 -37.16 -14.39 22.78
N GLY A 195 -38.01 -13.70 23.55
CA GLY A 195 -37.85 -13.51 24.99
C GLY A 195 -37.70 -12.05 25.44
N ALA A 196 -37.09 -11.84 26.62
CA ALA A 196 -36.98 -10.51 27.27
C ALA A 196 -36.10 -9.50 26.50
N HIS A 197 -35.30 -9.97 25.53
CA HIS A 197 -34.49 -9.13 24.65
C HIS A 197 -34.99 -9.28 23.22
N PRO A 198 -35.61 -8.25 22.61
CA PRO A 198 -36.25 -8.34 21.31
C PRO A 198 -35.27 -8.53 20.15
N TYR A 199 -33.98 -8.24 20.35
CA TYR A 199 -32.95 -8.38 19.34
C TYR A 199 -31.72 -9.12 19.90
N LYS A 200 -30.92 -9.68 19.00
CA LYS A 200 -29.58 -10.19 19.30
C LYS A 200 -28.59 -9.81 18.21
N ILE A 201 -27.35 -9.60 18.59
CA ILE A 201 -26.22 -9.39 17.68
C ILE A 201 -25.44 -10.69 17.56
N ARG A 202 -25.10 -11.08 16.33
CA ARG A 202 -24.27 -12.24 16.04
C ARG A 202 -23.03 -11.81 15.25
N PHE A 203 -21.87 -12.22 15.74
CA PHE A 203 -20.61 -12.17 15.00
C PHE A 203 -20.15 -13.62 14.71
N PRO A 204 -19.42 -13.86 13.61
CA PRO A 204 -18.84 -15.18 13.34
C PRO A 204 -17.99 -15.65 14.53
N HIS A 205 -18.20 -16.90 14.98
CA HIS A 205 -17.46 -17.53 16.08
C HIS A 205 -17.58 -16.84 17.46
N HIS A 206 -18.54 -15.94 17.66
CA HIS A 206 -18.83 -15.33 18.96
C HIS A 206 -20.23 -15.71 19.45
N ARG A 207 -20.41 -15.79 20.77
CA ARG A 207 -21.75 -15.95 21.37
C ARG A 207 -22.67 -14.80 20.96
N SER A 208 -23.97 -15.09 20.81
CA SER A 208 -24.96 -14.04 20.53
C SER A 208 -25.05 -13.04 21.68
N ILE A 209 -25.01 -11.75 21.37
CA ILE A 209 -25.09 -10.67 22.34
C ILE A 209 -26.55 -10.19 22.38
N PRO A 210 -27.28 -10.33 23.50
CA PRO A 210 -28.66 -9.88 23.59
C PRO A 210 -28.75 -8.35 23.57
N LEU A 211 -29.77 -7.82 22.88
CA LEU A 211 -30.00 -6.40 22.72
C LEU A 211 -31.46 -6.05 23.03
N ALA A 212 -31.65 -5.20 24.03
CA ALA A 212 -32.91 -4.60 24.41
C ALA A 212 -32.75 -3.08 24.57
N THR A 213 -33.86 -2.36 24.59
CA THR A 213 -33.89 -0.92 24.92
C THR A 213 -33.25 -0.63 26.28
N SER A 214 -33.33 -1.57 27.22
CA SER A 214 -32.73 -1.53 28.54
C SER A 214 -31.24 -1.94 28.60
N THR A 215 -30.62 -2.38 27.50
CA THR A 215 -29.21 -2.80 27.50
C THR A 215 -28.30 -1.61 27.79
N PRO A 216 -27.49 -1.63 28.88
CA PRO A 216 -26.54 -0.57 29.17
C PRO A 216 -25.46 -0.45 28.09
N PRO A 217 -25.15 0.75 27.60
CA PRO A 217 -24.21 0.92 26.49
C PRO A 217 -22.80 0.41 26.75
N PHE A 218 -22.31 0.48 27.99
CA PHE A 218 -21.00 -0.07 28.32
C PHE A 218 -20.94 -1.59 28.12
N MET A 219 -22.04 -2.31 28.35
CA MET A 219 -22.11 -3.76 28.10
C MET A 219 -22.12 -4.04 26.60
N LEU A 220 -22.92 -3.29 25.83
CA LEU A 220 -22.95 -3.42 24.37
C LEU A 220 -21.56 -3.18 23.76
N VAL A 221 -20.90 -2.08 24.15
CA VAL A 221 -19.55 -1.75 23.68
C VAL A 221 -18.53 -2.82 24.06
N ARG A 222 -18.56 -3.30 25.31
CA ARG A 222 -17.63 -4.33 25.78
C ARG A 222 -17.79 -5.65 25.02
N GLU A 223 -19.02 -6.12 24.83
CA GLU A 223 -19.28 -7.38 24.13
C GLU A 223 -18.96 -7.27 22.63
N VAL A 224 -19.22 -6.12 22.00
CA VAL A 224 -18.85 -5.88 20.59
C VAL A 224 -17.34 -5.75 20.43
N SER A 225 -16.66 -5.06 21.35
CA SER A 225 -15.20 -4.98 21.38
C SER A 225 -14.56 -6.36 21.52
N ALA A 226 -15.06 -7.19 22.45
CA ALA A 226 -14.62 -8.57 22.61
C ALA A 226 -14.81 -9.40 21.33
N ALA A 227 -15.90 -9.16 20.58
CA ALA A 227 -16.18 -9.88 19.34
C ALA A 227 -15.37 -9.41 18.12
N THR A 228 -14.88 -8.17 18.13
CA THR A 228 -14.34 -7.52 16.91
C THR A 228 -12.92 -6.96 17.09
N SER A 229 -12.39 -6.96 18.31
CA SER A 229 -11.12 -6.32 18.68
C SER A 229 -11.04 -4.82 18.41
N VAL A 230 -12.18 -4.14 18.24
CA VAL A 230 -12.25 -2.68 18.06
C VAL A 230 -12.25 -1.97 19.41
N ASP A 231 -11.51 -0.88 19.52
CA ASP A 231 -11.40 -0.10 20.75
C ASP A 231 -12.75 0.48 21.21
N ASN A 232 -12.98 0.45 22.53
CA ASN A 232 -14.23 0.90 23.14
C ASN A 232 -14.56 2.38 22.81
N LYS A 233 -13.56 3.27 22.73
CA LYS A 233 -13.76 4.68 22.40
C LYS A 233 -14.23 4.85 20.95
N VAL A 234 -13.65 4.07 20.03
CA VAL A 234 -14.06 4.06 18.61
C VAL A 234 -15.49 3.56 18.47
N LEU A 235 -15.86 2.51 19.21
CA LEU A 235 -17.24 1.98 19.20
C LEU A 235 -18.25 2.96 19.77
N ILE A 236 -17.93 3.64 20.88
CA ILE A 236 -18.81 4.68 21.48
C ILE A 236 -19.08 5.81 20.48
N ALA A 237 -18.03 6.31 19.82
CA ALA A 237 -18.16 7.36 18.82
C ALA A 237 -18.92 6.87 17.58
N SER A 238 -18.62 5.65 17.12
CA SER A 238 -19.28 5.05 15.96
C SER A 238 -20.77 4.82 16.20
N PHE A 239 -21.17 4.27 17.35
CA PHE A 239 -22.58 4.07 17.70
C PHE A 239 -23.36 5.37 17.88
N SER A 240 -22.69 6.43 18.33
CA SER A 240 -23.30 7.75 18.45
C SER A 240 -23.53 8.42 17.09
N GLN A 241 -22.66 8.15 16.10
CA GLN A 241 -22.71 8.75 14.76
C GLN A 241 -23.41 7.87 13.71
N GLY A 242 -23.60 6.58 13.99
CA GLY A 242 -24.23 5.61 13.09
C GLY A 242 -23.35 5.14 11.93
N GLU A 243 -22.05 5.43 11.97
CA GLU A 243 -21.06 5.00 10.99
C GLU A 243 -19.81 4.48 11.69
N LEU A 244 -19.20 3.42 11.15
CA LEU A 244 -17.96 2.89 11.71
C LEU A 244 -16.79 3.85 11.43
N LEU A 245 -16.29 4.47 12.49
CA LEU A 245 -15.13 5.34 12.42
C LEU A 245 -13.86 4.51 12.31
N ALA A 246 -12.93 4.95 11.46
CA ALA A 246 -11.65 4.29 11.31
C ALA A 246 -10.87 4.38 12.63
N ALA A 247 -10.43 3.22 13.12
CA ALA A 247 -9.47 3.13 14.22
C ALA A 247 -8.11 3.71 13.81
#